data_AF-A0A4Q0Z9Q2-F1
#
_entry.id   AF-A0A4Q0Z9Q2-F1
#
_cell.length_a   1.000
_cell.length_b   1.000
_cell.length_c   1.000
_cell.angle_alpha   90.00
_cell.angle_beta   90.00
_cell.angle_gamma   90.00
#
_symmetry.space_group_name_H-M   'P 1'
#
loop_
_entity.id
_entity.type
_entity.pdbx_description
1 polymer ?
#
loop_
_entity_poly.entity_id
_entity_poly.type
_entity_poly.pdbx_seq_one_letter_code
_entity_poly.pdbx_strand_id
1 'polypeptide(L)'
;MNSFRVIDTRFRILKGGKIGLSLSISLIGSALVFGNINAYSQTFFDGITDGVTYTTDVISVTSKSDDGDTTANYSDNDPAESIVFKPQRVVSSYVGVADYEVSGFSPNQSSDLQGSIIGTSSITYNSIADGTYNNGGYSLTNYDIAYYQIYTPSTNFTVTLDTNSTVNNIIKDNSEYYRVNSSIGYNIQNTNYTANVVFTGVNRVYGSTNIGDGNIKLDGSVIFDGTVNAGSISVDTANPITFNSAVDLTAGTTDNMNFSTNGNVLLNSNFTGNITTTADNQGNVTILGDSSGKEQIITGNIGNSTSSDINTLNIGSGTNYSRTIINGDVFANSTVLNNTTTNSSTLILSNDKNITSTITTSHDNKGILTLSGGTQTVTGQVGTDALKLAEINAGVNGSDSTFNGDVFATNLDVEGTGIVNLNGDYTGTSIRYNADGRVVLADGSDVNSAITTATNNTGTLTLNGSSTVSGNVGASG
;
A
#
# COMPACT_ATOMS: atom_id res chain seq x y z
N MET A 1 -22.92 27.00 -6.21
CA MET A 1 -23.25 28.33 -6.78
C MET A 1 -23.33 28.13 -8.29
N ASN A 2 -24.53 28.12 -8.88
CA ASN A 2 -24.71 27.54 -10.22
C ASN A 2 -24.41 28.51 -11.38
N SER A 3 -24.30 29.81 -11.09
CA SER A 3 -23.62 30.80 -11.94
C SER A 3 -23.39 32.08 -11.13
N PHE A 4 -22.43 32.91 -11.55
CA PHE A 4 -22.38 34.30 -11.13
C PHE A 4 -22.32 35.19 -12.38
N ARG A 5 -23.06 36.31 -12.33
CA ARG A 5 -23.09 37.29 -13.42
C ARG A 5 -22.17 38.45 -13.07
N VAL A 6 -21.18 38.69 -13.92
CA VAL A 6 -20.35 39.89 -13.87
C VAL A 6 -21.13 41.04 -14.50
N ILE A 7 -21.35 42.13 -13.77
CA ILE A 7 -22.03 43.34 -14.23
C ILE A 7 -21.02 44.50 -14.15
N ASP A 8 -20.93 45.32 -15.19
CA ASP A 8 -20.08 46.53 -15.28
C ASP A 8 -18.54 46.35 -15.18
N THR A 9 -17.97 45.31 -15.78
CA THR A 9 -16.50 45.20 -15.91
C THR A 9 -15.91 46.26 -16.83
N ARG A 10 -14.88 46.97 -16.35
CA ARG A 10 -14.05 47.85 -17.17
C ARG A 10 -12.81 47.11 -17.65
N PHE A 11 -12.62 47.03 -18.96
CA PHE A 11 -11.40 46.51 -19.58
C PHE A 11 -10.32 47.60 -19.62
N ARG A 12 -9.06 47.23 -19.39
CA ARG A 12 -7.91 48.10 -19.66
C ARG A 12 -7.18 47.59 -20.89
N ILE A 13 -7.10 48.41 -21.93
CA ILE A 13 -6.26 48.14 -23.09
C ILE A 13 -4.83 48.52 -22.74
N LEU A 14 -3.93 47.55 -22.76
CA LEU A 14 -2.50 47.78 -22.50
C LEU A 14 -1.83 48.29 -23.78
N LYS A 15 -0.77 49.10 -23.63
CA LYS A 15 -0.03 49.68 -24.76
C LYS A 15 0.48 48.55 -25.66
N GLY A 16 0.04 48.52 -26.92
CA GLY A 16 0.31 47.44 -27.87
C GLY A 16 -0.89 46.59 -28.30
N GLY A 17 -2.12 46.99 -27.95
CA GLY A 17 -3.35 46.38 -28.51
C GLY A 17 -3.77 45.05 -27.86
N LYS A 18 -3.13 44.66 -26.75
CA LYS A 18 -3.55 43.49 -25.96
C LYS A 18 -4.58 43.91 -24.90
N ILE A 19 -5.68 43.16 -24.80
CA ILE A 19 -6.72 43.34 -23.78
C ILE A 19 -6.31 42.50 -22.56
N GLY A 20 -5.99 43.15 -21.44
CA GLY A 20 -5.79 42.47 -20.16
C GLY A 20 -7.07 42.54 -19.34
N LEU A 21 -7.64 41.39 -19.00
CA LEU A 21 -8.75 41.30 -18.04
C LEU A 21 -8.16 41.13 -16.63
N SER A 22 -8.38 42.11 -15.76
CA SER A 22 -8.13 41.98 -14.32
C SER A 22 -9.49 42.07 -13.63
N LEU A 23 -9.93 40.96 -13.03
CA LEU A 23 -11.20 40.87 -12.31
C LEU A 23 -10.91 41.06 -10.82
N SER A 24 -11.29 42.21 -10.26
CA SER A 24 -11.26 42.44 -8.82
C SER A 24 -12.68 42.34 -8.28
N ILE A 25 -12.97 41.25 -7.57
CA ILE A 25 -14.27 41.01 -6.95
C ILE A 25 -14.23 41.62 -5.55
N SER A 26 -15.06 42.63 -5.29
CA SER A 26 -15.24 43.23 -3.96
C SER A 26 -16.67 42.99 -3.52
N LEU A 27 -16.87 42.12 -2.54
CA LEU A 27 -18.20 41.77 -2.01
C LEU A 27 -18.57 42.75 -0.89
N ILE A 28 -19.70 43.45 -1.07
CA ILE A 28 -20.26 44.37 -0.07
C ILE A 28 -21.60 43.78 0.39
N GLY A 29 -21.59 43.02 1.48
CA GLY A 29 -22.78 42.38 2.05
C GLY A 29 -22.45 41.39 3.17
N SER A 30 -23.29 41.35 4.21
CA SER A 30 -23.08 40.66 5.49
C SER A 30 -22.65 39.20 5.37
N ALA A 31 -21.53 38.88 6.05
CA ALA A 31 -21.02 37.55 6.40
C ALA A 31 -21.21 36.46 5.33
N LEU A 32 -20.26 36.39 4.41
CA LEU A 32 -20.09 35.22 3.57
C LEU A 32 -19.43 34.10 4.40
N VAL A 33 -20.23 33.13 4.85
CA VAL A 33 -19.69 31.88 5.39
C VAL A 33 -19.31 31.02 4.19
N PHE A 34 -18.04 31.07 3.80
CA PHE A 34 -17.48 29.96 3.06
C PHE A 34 -17.50 28.75 4.01
N GLY A 35 -18.37 27.76 3.77
CA GLY A 35 -18.13 26.44 4.34
C GLY A 35 -16.73 25.99 3.91
N ASN A 36 -15.97 25.34 4.78
CA ASN A 36 -14.56 24.98 4.58
C ASN A 36 -14.27 24.68 3.09
N ILE A 37 -13.78 25.68 2.35
CA ILE A 37 -13.30 25.45 1.00
C ILE A 37 -11.95 24.80 1.26
N ASN A 38 -11.86 23.50 1.01
CA ASN A 38 -10.57 22.84 0.88
C ASN A 38 -9.90 23.44 -0.35
N ALA A 39 -9.32 24.64 -0.22
CA ALA A 39 -8.75 25.42 -1.31
C ALA A 39 -7.57 24.73 -2.01
N TYR A 40 -7.19 23.54 -1.53
CA TYR A 40 -6.09 22.72 -1.97
C TYR A 40 -6.48 21.23 -1.99
N SER A 41 -7.71 20.88 -2.36
CA SER A 41 -8.06 19.47 -2.63
C SER A 41 -9.16 19.30 -3.67
N GLN A 42 -9.03 18.28 -4.51
CA GLN A 42 -10.07 17.76 -5.38
C GLN A 42 -10.76 16.57 -4.73
N THR A 43 -12.06 16.70 -4.48
CA THR A 43 -12.90 15.58 -4.00
C THR A 43 -13.45 14.82 -5.20
N PHE A 44 -13.42 13.50 -5.14
CA PHE A 44 -13.91 12.63 -6.18
C PHE A 44 -15.12 11.81 -5.74
N PHE A 45 -15.99 11.54 -6.72
CA PHE A 45 -17.18 10.70 -6.63
C PHE A 45 -18.29 11.28 -5.73
N ASP A 46 -18.36 12.60 -5.61
CA ASP A 46 -19.28 13.35 -4.76
C ASP A 46 -20.48 13.98 -5.51
N GLY A 47 -20.83 13.45 -6.69
CA GLY A 47 -21.88 13.97 -7.56
C GLY A 47 -23.31 13.54 -7.18
N ILE A 48 -23.86 14.01 -6.05
CA ILE A 48 -25.29 13.87 -5.73
C ILE A 48 -26.09 15.05 -6.26
N THR A 49 -27.22 14.75 -6.92
CA THR A 49 -28.17 15.75 -7.41
C THR A 49 -29.56 15.49 -6.85
N ASP A 50 -30.23 16.56 -6.41
CA ASP A 50 -31.66 16.54 -6.10
C ASP A 50 -32.46 16.60 -7.41
N GLY A 51 -33.37 15.65 -7.57
CA GLY A 51 -34.22 15.47 -8.74
C GLY A 51 -35.61 16.09 -8.56
N VAL A 52 -36.63 15.34 -8.97
CA VAL A 52 -38.02 15.79 -8.95
C VAL A 52 -38.54 15.80 -7.52
N THR A 53 -39.22 16.88 -7.14
CA THR A 53 -40.02 16.92 -5.91
C THR A 53 -41.45 16.53 -6.23
N TYR A 54 -41.93 15.48 -5.56
CA TYR A 54 -43.31 15.00 -5.64
C TYR A 54 -44.06 15.47 -4.40
N THR A 55 -45.19 16.15 -4.61
CA THR A 55 -45.91 16.83 -3.52
C THR A 55 -47.40 16.58 -3.66
N THR A 56 -48.02 16.05 -2.60
CA THR A 56 -49.46 16.12 -2.33
C THR A 56 -49.75 17.36 -1.48
N ASP A 57 -50.98 17.52 -1.01
CA ASP A 57 -51.31 18.62 -0.09
C ASP A 57 -50.60 18.50 1.28
N VAL A 58 -50.12 17.30 1.64
CA VAL A 58 -49.62 17.01 3.00
C VAL A 58 -48.21 16.40 3.04
N ILE A 59 -47.82 15.61 2.04
CA ILE A 59 -46.45 15.08 1.94
C ILE A 59 -45.70 15.65 0.74
N SER A 60 -44.42 15.96 0.95
CA SER A 60 -43.49 16.39 -0.10
C SER A 60 -42.17 15.66 0.04
N VAL A 61 -41.75 14.98 -1.03
CA VAL A 61 -40.49 14.22 -1.07
C VAL A 61 -39.71 14.58 -2.32
N THR A 62 -38.39 14.70 -2.21
CA THR A 62 -37.49 15.00 -3.33
C THR A 62 -36.69 13.76 -3.68
N SER A 63 -36.66 13.36 -4.95
CA SER A 63 -35.78 12.29 -5.40
C SER A 63 -34.32 12.74 -5.39
N LYS A 64 -33.41 11.77 -5.24
CA LYS A 64 -31.97 11.94 -5.42
C LYS A 64 -31.46 11.01 -6.53
N SER A 65 -30.44 11.47 -7.24
CA SER A 65 -29.65 10.66 -8.17
C SER A 65 -28.16 10.91 -7.94
N ASP A 66 -27.32 9.91 -8.21
CA ASP A 66 -25.87 10.06 -8.34
C ASP A 66 -25.43 9.97 -9.81
N ASP A 67 -24.21 10.43 -10.09
CA ASP A 67 -23.57 10.39 -11.41
C ASP A 67 -23.24 8.96 -11.89
N GLY A 68 -23.19 7.98 -10.98
CA GLY A 68 -22.79 6.60 -11.26
C GLY A 68 -21.29 6.42 -11.54
N ASP A 69 -20.48 7.48 -11.47
CA ASP A 69 -19.09 7.47 -11.92
C ASP A 69 -18.21 6.69 -10.95
N THR A 70 -17.58 5.61 -11.41
CA THR A 70 -16.68 4.79 -10.56
C THR A 70 -15.20 5.02 -10.86
N THR A 71 -14.92 5.82 -11.89
CA THR A 71 -13.57 6.11 -12.36
C THR A 71 -13.44 7.59 -12.67
N ALA A 72 -12.30 8.17 -12.35
CA ALA A 72 -11.98 9.55 -12.71
C ALA A 72 -10.50 9.71 -13.05
N ASN A 73 -10.15 10.79 -13.73
CA ASN A 73 -8.77 11.16 -14.02
C ASN A 73 -8.38 12.40 -13.22
N TYR A 74 -7.12 12.47 -12.80
CA TYR A 74 -6.48 13.63 -12.22
C TYR A 74 -5.30 14.01 -13.10
N SER A 75 -5.30 15.23 -13.62
CA SER A 75 -4.29 15.72 -14.58
C SER A 75 -3.55 16.98 -14.11
N ASP A 76 -3.78 17.38 -12.86
CA ASP A 76 -3.24 18.62 -12.32
C ASP A 76 -1.79 18.45 -11.83
N ASN A 77 -1.04 19.53 -11.91
CA ASN A 77 0.34 19.62 -11.45
C ASN A 77 0.44 20.68 -10.37
N ASP A 78 -0.24 20.43 -9.25
CA ASP A 78 -0.22 21.29 -8.08
C ASP A 78 0.28 20.52 -6.85
N PRO A 79 1.50 20.80 -6.35
CA PRO A 79 2.05 20.14 -5.17
C PRO A 79 1.31 20.46 -3.87
N ALA A 80 0.41 21.45 -3.85
CA ALA A 80 -0.43 21.77 -2.70
C ALA A 80 -1.74 20.99 -2.71
N GLU A 81 -2.26 20.62 -3.89
CA GLU A 81 -3.57 20.01 -4.06
C GLU A 81 -3.58 18.54 -3.61
N SER A 82 -4.61 18.12 -2.87
CA SER A 82 -4.79 16.73 -2.45
C SER A 82 -5.95 16.06 -3.20
N ILE A 83 -5.83 14.76 -3.45
CA ILE A 83 -6.93 13.92 -3.94
C ILE A 83 -7.68 13.36 -2.73
N VAL A 84 -9.00 13.55 -2.69
CA VAL A 84 -9.87 13.02 -1.63
C VAL A 84 -10.92 12.11 -2.25
N PHE A 85 -10.87 10.82 -1.94
CA PHE A 85 -11.96 9.89 -2.23
C PHE A 85 -13.05 10.12 -1.19
N LYS A 86 -14.24 10.58 -1.61
CA LYS A 86 -15.40 10.73 -0.72
C LYS A 86 -16.70 10.36 -1.46
N PRO A 87 -16.86 9.08 -1.82
CA PRO A 87 -17.96 8.66 -2.68
C PRO A 87 -19.31 8.91 -2.02
N GLN A 88 -20.21 9.53 -2.78
CA GLN A 88 -21.60 9.72 -2.43
C GLN A 88 -22.50 8.88 -3.34
N ARG A 89 -23.42 8.10 -2.78
CA ARG A 89 -24.23 7.16 -3.58
C ARG A 89 -25.69 7.11 -3.14
N VAL A 90 -26.59 6.89 -4.08
CA VAL A 90 -28.02 6.71 -3.79
C VAL A 90 -28.33 5.23 -3.72
N VAL A 91 -28.64 4.75 -2.51
CA VAL A 91 -29.05 3.36 -2.29
C VAL A 91 -30.56 3.22 -2.38
N SER A 92 -31.32 4.26 -2.07
CA SER A 92 -32.74 4.31 -2.37
C SER A 92 -33.19 5.73 -2.60
N SER A 93 -34.19 5.92 -3.47
CA SER A 93 -34.67 7.25 -3.86
C SER A 93 -36.18 7.29 -4.05
N TYR A 94 -36.80 8.40 -3.67
CA TYR A 94 -38.23 8.59 -3.89
C TYR A 94 -38.57 8.64 -5.38
N VAL A 95 -39.69 8.02 -5.76
CA VAL A 95 -40.17 7.97 -7.14
C VAL A 95 -41.60 8.48 -7.29
N GLY A 96 -42.30 8.69 -6.18
CA GLY A 96 -43.65 9.25 -6.18
C GLY A 96 -44.24 9.36 -4.78
N VAL A 97 -45.38 10.04 -4.72
CA VAL A 97 -46.23 10.15 -3.54
C VAL A 97 -47.67 9.84 -3.90
N ALA A 98 -48.45 9.44 -2.92
CA ALA A 98 -49.88 9.30 -3.07
C ALA A 98 -50.58 9.72 -1.78
N ASP A 99 -51.58 10.57 -1.98
CA ASP A 99 -52.52 10.99 -0.95
C ASP A 99 -53.55 9.86 -0.80
N TYR A 100 -53.54 9.18 0.33
CA TYR A 100 -54.38 7.99 0.54
C TYR A 100 -55.31 8.22 1.72
N GLU A 101 -56.57 8.53 1.39
CA GLU A 101 -57.62 8.80 2.36
C GLU A 101 -58.47 7.57 2.70
N VAL A 102 -58.74 7.34 3.98
CA VAL A 102 -59.68 6.33 4.44
C VAL A 102 -61.12 6.81 4.21
N SER A 103 -61.92 6.07 3.42
CA SER A 103 -63.33 6.37 3.16
C SER A 103 -64.27 5.17 3.40
N GLY A 104 -65.52 5.40 3.84
CA GLY A 104 -66.55 4.35 4.00
C GLY A 104 -67.45 4.47 5.26
N PHE A 105 -68.46 3.58 5.39
CA PHE A 105 -69.50 3.61 6.43
C PHE A 105 -69.58 2.36 7.35
N SER A 106 -68.61 1.44 7.34
CA SER A 106 -68.73 0.14 8.05
C SER A 106 -67.51 -0.19 8.93
N PRO A 107 -67.71 -0.82 10.12
CA PRO A 107 -66.63 -1.14 11.07
C PRO A 107 -65.68 -2.27 10.64
N ASN A 108 -65.91 -2.91 9.49
CA ASN A 108 -65.19 -4.12 9.08
C ASN A 108 -64.96 -4.23 7.55
N GLN A 109 -64.76 -3.11 6.85
CA GLN A 109 -64.53 -3.12 5.41
C GLN A 109 -63.13 -2.69 5.00
N SER A 110 -62.66 -3.35 3.92
CA SER A 110 -61.50 -3.02 3.10
C SER A 110 -61.45 -1.52 2.87
N SER A 111 -60.35 -0.90 3.26
CA SER A 111 -60.02 0.49 2.96
C SER A 111 -60.10 0.69 1.45
N ASP A 112 -61.17 1.31 0.95
CA ASP A 112 -61.18 1.85 -0.42
C ASP A 112 -60.25 3.07 -0.40
N LEU A 113 -58.96 2.75 -0.55
CA LEU A 113 -57.83 3.65 -0.67
C LEU A 113 -57.95 4.39 -2.01
N GLN A 114 -58.67 5.51 -2.01
CA GLN A 114 -58.83 6.35 -3.19
C GLN A 114 -57.76 7.44 -3.16
N GLY A 115 -56.64 7.19 -3.86
CA GLY A 115 -55.53 8.14 -3.90
C GLY A 115 -55.06 8.51 -5.30
N SER A 116 -54.77 9.80 -5.49
CA SER A 116 -54.12 10.31 -6.70
C SER A 116 -52.61 10.15 -6.57
N ILE A 117 -52.00 9.38 -7.48
CA ILE A 117 -50.56 9.13 -7.46
C ILE A 117 -49.85 10.21 -8.27
N ILE A 118 -48.86 10.86 -7.67
CA ILE A 118 -47.97 11.82 -8.32
C ILE A 118 -46.59 11.17 -8.42
N GLY A 119 -46.15 10.89 -9.65
CA GLY A 119 -44.92 10.14 -9.93
C GLY A 119 -45.22 8.66 -10.24
N THR A 120 -44.39 7.76 -9.71
CA THR A 120 -44.45 6.32 -9.97
C THR A 120 -44.79 5.56 -8.69
N SER A 121 -45.74 4.64 -8.74
CA SER A 121 -46.01 3.72 -7.64
C SER A 121 -44.94 2.63 -7.54
N SER A 122 -44.67 2.15 -6.33
CA SER A 122 -43.65 1.14 -6.05
C SER A 122 -44.14 0.16 -4.99
N ILE A 123 -43.61 -1.06 -5.00
CA ILE A 123 -43.86 -2.03 -3.92
C ILE A 123 -43.14 -1.67 -2.62
N THR A 124 -42.11 -0.83 -2.70
CA THR A 124 -41.38 -0.28 -1.54
C THR A 124 -41.87 1.14 -1.26
N TYR A 125 -42.35 1.35 -0.04
CA TYR A 125 -42.94 2.63 0.36
C TYR A 125 -42.86 2.85 1.88
N ASN A 126 -42.97 4.11 2.28
CA ASN A 126 -43.22 4.50 3.66
C ASN A 126 -44.67 4.96 3.79
N SER A 127 -45.37 4.45 4.80
CA SER A 127 -46.66 4.98 5.23
C SER A 127 -46.42 6.09 6.26
N ILE A 128 -46.89 7.29 5.96
CA ILE A 128 -46.72 8.49 6.77
C ILE A 128 -48.08 8.83 7.35
N ALA A 129 -48.23 8.73 8.67
CA ALA A 129 -49.49 9.03 9.32
C ALA A 129 -49.85 10.50 9.11
N ASP A 130 -51.03 10.74 8.54
CA ASP A 130 -51.55 12.08 8.28
C ASP A 130 -52.96 12.24 8.84
N GLY A 131 -53.02 12.42 10.16
CA GLY A 131 -54.28 12.69 10.85
C GLY A 131 -55.08 11.45 11.19
N THR A 132 -56.36 11.68 11.50
CA THR A 132 -57.23 10.67 12.10
C THR A 132 -58.62 10.78 11.51
N TYR A 133 -59.05 9.72 10.84
CA TYR A 133 -60.39 9.57 10.33
C TYR A 133 -61.33 9.11 11.44
N ASN A 134 -62.37 9.90 11.73
CA ASN A 134 -63.38 9.58 12.74
C ASN A 134 -64.75 9.39 12.08
N ASN A 135 -65.33 8.19 12.19
CA ASN A 135 -66.68 7.91 11.70
C ASN A 135 -67.41 6.91 12.61
N GLY A 136 -68.66 7.20 12.97
CA GLY A 136 -69.55 6.27 13.68
C GLY A 136 -69.05 5.77 15.05
N GLY A 137 -68.17 6.51 15.73
CA GLY A 137 -67.55 6.12 17.01
C GLY A 137 -66.21 5.37 16.89
N TYR A 138 -65.69 5.21 15.67
CA TYR A 138 -64.39 4.58 15.38
C TYR A 138 -63.36 5.63 14.93
N SER A 139 -62.09 5.39 15.25
CA SER A 139 -60.97 6.26 14.95
C SER A 139 -59.88 5.46 14.26
N LEU A 140 -59.52 5.81 13.03
CA LEU A 140 -58.47 5.18 12.25
C LEU A 140 -57.41 6.22 11.88
N THR A 141 -56.15 5.82 11.83
CA THR A 141 -55.06 6.67 11.31
C THR A 141 -55.14 6.70 9.79
N ASN A 142 -55.11 7.89 9.21
CA ASN A 142 -54.96 8.05 7.78
C ASN A 142 -53.47 8.04 7.41
N TYR A 143 -53.12 7.54 6.22
CA TYR A 143 -51.71 7.40 5.83
C TYR A 143 -51.48 7.84 4.40
N ASP A 144 -50.57 8.80 4.23
CA ASP A 144 -49.99 9.09 2.94
C ASP A 144 -48.85 8.12 2.64
N ILE A 145 -48.62 7.89 1.34
CA ILE A 145 -47.59 6.94 0.89
C ILE A 145 -46.49 7.68 0.13
N ALA A 146 -45.26 7.55 0.60
CA ALA A 146 -44.07 7.93 -0.15
C ALA A 146 -43.43 6.69 -0.79
N TYR A 147 -43.54 6.58 -2.12
CA TYR A 147 -42.95 5.49 -2.89
C TYR A 147 -41.49 5.74 -3.16
N TYR A 148 -40.68 4.69 -3.05
CA TYR A 148 -39.26 4.75 -3.36
C TYR A 148 -38.78 3.49 -4.08
N GLN A 149 -37.61 3.58 -4.70
CA GLN A 149 -36.88 2.49 -5.33
C GLN A 149 -35.56 2.25 -4.60
N ILE A 150 -35.07 1.01 -4.60
CA ILE A 150 -33.77 0.61 -4.03
C ILE A 150 -32.79 0.29 -5.15
N TYR A 151 -31.53 0.67 -4.98
CA TYR A 151 -30.41 0.48 -5.88
C TYR A 151 -29.26 -0.26 -5.18
N THR A 152 -28.32 -0.78 -5.98
CA THR A 152 -27.08 -1.43 -5.50
C THR A 152 -25.88 -0.66 -6.04
N PRO A 153 -25.52 0.49 -5.45
CA PRO A 153 -24.42 1.30 -5.93
C PRO A 153 -23.05 0.61 -5.74
N SER A 154 -22.09 0.96 -6.58
CA SER A 154 -20.70 0.48 -6.47
C SER A 154 -20.09 0.87 -5.13
N THR A 155 -19.13 0.07 -4.67
CA THR A 155 -18.24 0.36 -3.52
C THR A 155 -16.77 0.32 -3.95
N ASN A 156 -16.50 0.39 -5.25
CA ASN A 156 -15.15 0.33 -5.80
C ASN A 156 -14.92 1.53 -6.73
N PHE A 157 -13.88 2.32 -6.42
CA PHE A 157 -13.63 3.62 -7.03
C PHE A 157 -12.16 3.77 -7.41
N THR A 158 -11.88 4.35 -8.58
CA THR A 158 -10.51 4.46 -9.10
C THR A 158 -10.22 5.87 -9.61
N VAL A 159 -9.14 6.48 -9.12
CA VAL A 159 -8.58 7.71 -9.70
C VAL A 159 -7.31 7.37 -10.47
N THR A 160 -7.23 7.78 -11.73
CA THR A 160 -6.03 7.64 -12.56
C THR A 160 -5.30 8.98 -12.63
N LEU A 161 -4.05 9.01 -12.19
CA LEU A 161 -3.18 10.16 -12.39
C LEU A 161 -2.55 10.08 -13.78
N ASP A 162 -2.79 11.12 -14.57
CA ASP A 162 -2.23 11.29 -15.90
C ASP A 162 -0.75 11.68 -15.81
N THR A 163 -0.02 11.53 -16.92
CA THR A 163 1.41 11.87 -16.96
C THR A 163 1.70 13.31 -16.54
N ASN A 164 2.76 13.49 -15.75
CA ASN A 164 3.21 14.75 -15.13
C ASN A 164 2.28 15.33 -14.06
N SER A 165 1.30 14.55 -13.60
CA SER A 165 0.48 14.97 -12.48
C SER A 165 1.28 14.98 -11.19
N THR A 166 1.03 15.98 -10.35
CA THR A 166 1.56 16.02 -9.00
C THR A 166 0.47 16.34 -8.00
N VAL A 167 0.61 15.77 -6.82
CA VAL A 167 -0.37 15.85 -5.75
C VAL A 167 0.34 15.91 -4.41
N ASN A 168 -0.26 16.62 -3.46
CA ASN A 168 0.14 16.61 -2.06
C ASN A 168 -0.23 15.28 -1.42
N ASN A 169 -1.49 15.09 -0.99
CA ASN A 169 -1.93 13.86 -0.34
C ASN A 169 -2.95 13.12 -1.20
N ILE A 170 -3.05 11.80 -1.01
CA ILE A 170 -4.14 10.98 -1.52
C ILE A 170 -4.84 10.34 -0.33
N ILE A 171 -6.11 10.67 -0.12
CA ILE A 171 -6.83 10.43 1.13
C ILE A 171 -8.14 9.67 0.84
N LYS A 172 -8.44 8.70 1.70
CA LYS A 172 -9.73 8.01 1.77
C LYS A 172 -10.56 8.56 2.94
N ASP A 173 -11.66 9.24 2.63
CA ASP A 173 -12.60 9.81 3.61
C ASP A 173 -13.81 8.89 3.84
N ASN A 174 -14.71 9.27 4.76
CA ASN A 174 -15.98 8.56 4.94
C ASN A 174 -16.89 8.78 3.73
N SER A 175 -17.55 7.71 3.28
CA SER A 175 -18.54 7.79 2.21
C SER A 175 -19.89 8.28 2.72
N GLU A 176 -20.76 8.72 1.80
CA GLU A 176 -22.12 9.15 2.12
C GLU A 176 -23.13 8.42 1.23
N TYR A 177 -23.72 7.35 1.75
CA TYR A 177 -24.72 6.55 1.05
C TYR A 177 -26.11 6.97 1.52
N TYR A 178 -26.87 7.57 0.61
CA TYR A 178 -28.21 8.11 0.82
C TYR A 178 -29.25 7.00 0.70
N ARG A 179 -29.96 6.77 1.79
CA ARG A 179 -31.10 5.83 1.85
C ARG A 179 -32.34 6.61 2.26
N VAL A 180 -33.45 6.41 1.56
CA VAL A 180 -34.77 6.81 2.04
C VAL A 180 -34.92 6.35 3.50
N ASN A 181 -35.19 7.30 4.39
CA ASN A 181 -35.45 7.01 5.81
C ASN A 181 -36.89 6.49 5.95
N SER A 182 -37.30 6.00 7.14
CA SER A 182 -38.68 5.53 7.38
C SER A 182 -39.73 6.65 7.49
N SER A 183 -39.33 7.90 7.24
CA SER A 183 -40.16 9.10 7.30
C SER A 183 -40.05 9.82 5.95
N ILE A 184 -40.17 11.16 5.96
CA ILE A 184 -39.87 12.00 4.81
C ILE A 184 -38.38 12.41 4.89
N GLY A 185 -37.58 11.99 3.92
CA GLY A 185 -36.15 12.34 3.81
C GLY A 185 -35.20 11.16 3.63
N TYR A 186 -33.92 11.40 3.90
CA TYR A 186 -32.84 10.44 3.71
C TYR A 186 -31.99 10.28 4.97
N ASN A 187 -31.60 9.05 5.26
CA ASN A 187 -30.48 8.72 6.15
C ASN A 187 -29.20 8.66 5.32
N ILE A 188 -28.14 9.29 5.81
CA ILE A 188 -26.79 9.20 5.23
C ILE A 188 -26.00 8.19 6.05
N GLN A 189 -25.46 7.17 5.39
CA GLN A 189 -24.67 6.13 6.03
C GLN A 189 -23.26 6.07 5.45
N ASN A 190 -22.28 5.90 6.33
CA ASN A 190 -20.92 5.53 5.91
C ASN A 190 -20.92 4.05 5.53
N THR A 191 -20.52 3.75 4.30
CA THR A 191 -20.39 2.40 3.75
C THR A 191 -18.93 2.16 3.37
N ASN A 192 -18.37 1.00 3.73
CA ASN A 192 -17.02 0.62 3.33
C ASN A 192 -16.90 0.59 1.80
N TYR A 193 -15.79 1.12 1.29
CA TYR A 193 -15.47 1.12 -0.12
C TYR A 193 -13.97 0.96 -0.33
N THR A 194 -13.57 0.56 -1.53
CA THR A 194 -12.18 0.44 -1.95
C THR A 194 -11.80 1.67 -2.79
N ALA A 195 -10.72 2.36 -2.41
CA ALA A 195 -10.15 3.48 -3.15
C ALA A 195 -8.92 3.00 -3.90
N ASN A 196 -8.94 2.99 -5.23
CA ASN A 196 -7.78 2.59 -6.02
C ASN A 196 -7.16 3.78 -6.73
N VAL A 197 -5.84 3.74 -6.89
CA VAL A 197 -5.08 4.77 -7.58
C VAL A 197 -4.25 4.12 -8.67
N VAL A 198 -4.31 4.68 -9.87
CA VAL A 198 -3.46 4.27 -11.00
C VAL A 198 -2.54 5.43 -11.35
N PHE A 199 -1.23 5.18 -11.40
CA PHE A 199 -0.26 6.19 -11.82
C PHE A 199 0.24 5.88 -13.23
N THR A 200 -0.03 6.78 -14.18
CA THR A 200 0.40 6.64 -15.57
C THR A 200 1.46 7.69 -15.92
N GLY A 201 2.50 7.32 -16.67
CA GLY A 201 3.57 8.27 -17.02
C GLY A 201 4.44 8.66 -15.83
N VAL A 202 4.77 9.95 -15.67
CA VAL A 202 5.65 10.42 -14.59
C VAL A 202 4.84 11.16 -13.53
N ASN A 203 4.87 10.71 -12.28
CA ASN A 203 4.07 11.30 -11.20
C ASN A 203 4.89 11.53 -9.92
N ARG A 204 4.41 12.44 -9.09
CA ARG A 204 4.96 12.66 -7.74
C ARG A 204 3.86 12.92 -6.71
N VAL A 205 3.95 12.24 -5.58
CA VAL A 205 3.14 12.47 -4.39
C VAL A 205 4.03 13.08 -3.31
N TYR A 206 3.79 14.32 -2.93
CA TYR A 206 4.64 15.06 -1.97
C TYR A 206 4.33 14.71 -0.50
N GLY A 207 3.06 14.50 -0.21
CA GLY A 207 2.53 14.12 1.10
C GLY A 207 2.27 12.62 1.19
N SER A 208 1.35 12.24 2.06
CA SER A 208 1.02 10.83 2.30
C SER A 208 -0.02 10.29 1.32
N THR A 209 0.10 9.01 0.99
CA THR A 209 -1.00 8.22 0.39
C THR A 209 -1.59 7.35 1.49
N ASN A 210 -2.86 7.56 1.83
CA ASN A 210 -3.56 6.78 2.84
C ASN A 210 -4.94 6.35 2.30
N ILE A 211 -4.97 5.14 1.73
CA ILE A 211 -6.16 4.58 1.08
C ILE A 211 -6.66 3.29 1.74
N GLY A 212 -6.14 2.94 2.91
CA GLY A 212 -6.55 1.75 3.67
C GLY A 212 -6.42 0.48 2.82
N ASP A 213 -7.49 -0.32 2.72
CA ASP A 213 -7.58 -1.52 1.88
C ASP A 213 -7.57 -1.26 0.35
N GLY A 214 -7.37 -0.01 -0.06
CA GLY A 214 -7.27 0.45 -1.44
C GLY A 214 -6.02 -0.04 -2.18
N ASN A 215 -6.08 -0.13 -3.51
CA ASN A 215 -4.97 -0.67 -4.30
C ASN A 215 -4.25 0.42 -5.10
N ILE A 216 -2.93 0.33 -5.20
CA ILE A 216 -2.11 1.19 -6.05
C ILE A 216 -1.63 0.40 -7.26
N LYS A 217 -1.79 0.96 -8.47
CA LYS A 217 -1.20 0.44 -9.70
C LYS A 217 -0.18 1.43 -10.25
N LEU A 218 1.03 0.94 -10.54
CA LEU A 218 2.15 1.74 -11.01
C LEU A 218 2.45 1.37 -12.47
N ASP A 219 1.88 2.13 -13.41
CA ASP A 219 2.05 1.95 -14.86
C ASP A 219 3.11 2.91 -15.45
N GLY A 220 3.83 3.64 -14.61
CA GLY A 220 4.85 4.61 -14.99
C GLY A 220 5.80 4.97 -13.84
N SER A 221 6.68 5.96 -14.03
CA SER A 221 7.59 6.42 -12.97
C SER A 221 6.84 7.17 -11.87
N VAL A 222 7.06 6.81 -10.61
CA VAL A 222 6.42 7.49 -9.47
C VAL A 222 7.39 7.71 -8.33
N ILE A 223 7.33 8.89 -7.72
CA ILE A 223 8.03 9.21 -6.48
C ILE A 223 6.98 9.48 -5.39
N PHE A 224 7.05 8.73 -4.31
CA PHE A 224 6.30 8.98 -3.08
C PHE A 224 7.24 9.57 -2.03
N ASP A 225 7.01 10.83 -1.67
CA ASP A 225 7.80 11.52 -0.64
C ASP A 225 7.32 11.19 0.78
N GLY A 226 6.00 11.16 0.98
CA GLY A 226 5.38 10.76 2.24
C GLY A 226 5.10 9.26 2.35
N THR A 227 4.56 8.86 3.50
CA THR A 227 4.22 7.46 3.79
C THR A 227 3.12 6.94 2.85
N VAL A 228 3.18 5.65 2.56
CA VAL A 228 2.15 4.95 1.76
C VAL A 228 1.49 3.89 2.63
N ASN A 229 0.18 4.05 2.86
CA ASN A 229 -0.70 3.06 3.46
C ASN A 229 -1.74 2.64 2.41
N ALA A 230 -1.67 1.39 1.99
CA ALA A 230 -2.53 0.79 0.97
C ALA A 230 -2.77 -0.69 1.30
N GLY A 231 -3.67 -1.35 0.57
CA GLY A 231 -3.91 -2.79 0.71
C GLY A 231 -3.02 -3.62 -0.22
N SER A 232 -2.64 -3.06 -1.36
CA SER A 232 -1.67 -3.68 -2.28
C SER A 232 -1.04 -2.68 -3.22
N ILE A 233 0.08 -3.06 -3.83
CA ILE A 233 0.76 -2.30 -4.88
C ILE A 233 1.05 -3.24 -6.06
N SER A 234 0.64 -2.89 -7.27
CA SER A 234 1.03 -3.58 -8.51
C SER A 234 2.10 -2.75 -9.23
N VAL A 235 3.23 -3.38 -9.54
CA VAL A 235 4.34 -2.78 -10.29
C VAL A 235 4.31 -3.29 -11.73
N ASP A 236 3.63 -2.53 -12.59
CA ASP A 236 3.30 -2.88 -13.98
C ASP A 236 4.17 -2.11 -14.98
N THR A 237 5.33 -1.66 -14.52
CA THR A 237 6.25 -0.84 -15.29
C THR A 237 7.71 -1.21 -15.02
N ALA A 238 8.56 -1.09 -16.05
CA ALA A 238 10.01 -1.17 -15.92
C ALA A 238 10.64 0.15 -15.41
N ASN A 239 9.85 1.22 -15.37
CA ASN A 239 10.31 2.54 -14.95
C ASN A 239 10.64 2.58 -13.44
N PRO A 240 11.51 3.52 -13.01
CA PRO A 240 11.86 3.65 -11.60
C PRO A 240 10.66 4.09 -10.74
N ILE A 241 10.48 3.39 -9.63
CA ILE A 241 9.55 3.75 -8.54
C ILE A 241 10.37 4.04 -7.30
N THR A 242 10.12 5.15 -6.62
CA THR A 242 10.82 5.51 -5.39
C THR A 242 9.84 5.77 -4.25
N PHE A 243 10.06 5.10 -3.13
CA PHE A 243 9.39 5.36 -1.86
C PHE A 243 10.40 5.97 -0.89
N ASN A 244 10.30 7.28 -0.66
CA ASN A 244 11.20 8.00 0.24
C ASN A 244 10.86 7.82 1.73
N SER A 245 9.64 7.39 2.02
CA SER A 245 9.10 7.13 3.36
C SER A 245 8.58 5.70 3.49
N ALA A 246 8.10 5.36 4.68
CA ALA A 246 7.64 4.00 4.97
C ALA A 246 6.43 3.59 4.11
N VAL A 247 6.42 2.32 3.73
CA VAL A 247 5.29 1.66 3.04
C VAL A 247 4.70 0.63 3.96
N ASP A 248 3.38 0.65 4.12
CA ASP A 248 2.62 -0.26 4.96
C ASP A 248 1.43 -0.81 4.17
N LEU A 249 1.44 -2.13 3.95
CA LEU A 249 0.42 -2.84 3.19
C LEU A 249 -0.58 -3.62 4.06
N THR A 250 -0.48 -3.51 5.39
CA THR A 250 -1.24 -4.35 6.35
C THR A 250 -2.74 -4.09 6.38
N ALA A 251 -3.21 -3.03 5.72
CA ALA A 251 -4.64 -2.79 5.53
C ALA A 251 -5.25 -3.73 4.47
N GLY A 252 -4.41 -4.46 3.73
CA GLY A 252 -4.81 -5.39 2.69
C GLY A 252 -5.28 -6.74 3.21
N THR A 253 -5.67 -7.59 2.26
CA THR A 253 -5.92 -9.03 2.54
C THR A 253 -4.77 -9.91 2.10
N THR A 254 -3.92 -9.40 1.20
CA THR A 254 -2.72 -10.08 0.69
C THR A 254 -1.43 -9.41 1.14
N ASP A 255 -1.48 -8.12 1.50
CA ASP A 255 -0.37 -7.28 1.96
C ASP A 255 0.84 -7.29 1.01
N ASN A 256 0.60 -7.33 -0.31
CA ASN A 256 1.64 -7.56 -1.31
C ASN A 256 1.95 -6.33 -2.18
N MET A 257 3.24 -6.08 -2.40
CA MET A 257 3.76 -5.37 -3.58
C MET A 257 4.13 -6.41 -4.63
N ASN A 258 3.43 -6.43 -5.76
CA ASN A 258 3.57 -7.47 -6.78
C ASN A 258 4.18 -6.94 -8.08
N PHE A 259 5.31 -7.51 -8.50
CA PHE A 259 5.92 -7.25 -9.80
C PHE A 259 5.24 -8.09 -10.88
N SER A 260 4.58 -7.41 -11.82
CA SER A 260 4.06 -8.04 -13.05
C SER A 260 4.99 -7.84 -14.26
N THR A 261 6.02 -7.00 -14.09
CA THR A 261 7.06 -6.67 -15.07
C THR A 261 8.41 -6.52 -14.38
N ASN A 262 9.51 -6.33 -15.13
CA ASN A 262 10.85 -6.17 -14.56
C ASN A 262 11.09 -4.76 -13.99
N GLY A 263 10.23 -4.35 -13.07
CA GLY A 263 10.25 -3.04 -12.43
C GLY A 263 11.45 -2.81 -11.54
N ASN A 264 11.73 -1.53 -11.28
CA ASN A 264 12.81 -1.11 -10.38
C ASN A 264 12.20 -0.30 -9.23
N VAL A 265 12.14 -0.90 -8.05
CA VAL A 265 11.62 -0.26 -6.83
C VAL A 265 12.76 0.11 -5.89
N LEU A 266 12.76 1.37 -5.45
CA LEU A 266 13.70 1.91 -4.49
C LEU A 266 12.95 2.21 -3.19
N LEU A 267 13.39 1.59 -2.09
CA LEU A 267 12.83 1.76 -0.75
C LEU A 267 13.86 2.51 0.10
N ASN A 268 13.52 3.70 0.59
CA ASN A 268 14.37 4.51 1.46
C ASN A 268 13.92 4.47 2.93
N SER A 269 12.98 3.58 3.28
CA SER A 269 12.51 3.40 4.64
C SER A 269 11.97 1.98 4.83
N ASN A 270 11.40 1.74 6.01
CA ASN A 270 10.78 0.45 6.34
C ASN A 270 9.66 0.08 5.36
N PHE A 271 9.53 -1.22 5.13
CA PHE A 271 8.48 -1.81 4.30
C PHE A 271 7.75 -2.89 5.09
N THR A 272 6.42 -2.78 5.15
CA THR A 272 5.55 -3.75 5.82
C THR A 272 4.62 -4.39 4.81
N GLY A 273 4.70 -5.71 4.69
CA GLY A 273 4.04 -6.51 3.64
C GLY A 273 5.03 -7.46 2.96
N ASN A 274 4.55 -8.28 2.02
CA ASN A 274 5.43 -9.07 1.16
C ASN A 274 5.74 -8.32 -0.14
N ILE A 275 6.87 -8.64 -0.73
CA ILE A 275 7.22 -8.27 -2.09
C ILE A 275 7.17 -9.54 -2.92
N THR A 276 6.33 -9.60 -3.93
CA THR A 276 6.08 -10.80 -4.74
C THR A 276 6.30 -10.54 -6.21
N THR A 277 6.32 -11.60 -7.00
CA THR A 277 6.38 -11.54 -8.46
C THR A 277 5.41 -12.54 -9.09
N THR A 278 4.94 -12.24 -10.31
CA THR A 278 4.13 -13.15 -11.12
C THR A 278 4.95 -14.09 -12.01
N ALA A 279 6.25 -13.87 -12.12
CA ALA A 279 7.16 -14.65 -12.95
C ALA A 279 8.52 -14.81 -12.29
N ASP A 280 9.27 -15.82 -12.72
CA ASP A 280 10.63 -16.06 -12.25
C ASP A 280 11.59 -14.96 -12.72
N ASN A 281 12.55 -14.60 -11.85
CA ASN A 281 13.57 -13.60 -12.09
C ASN A 281 13.00 -12.24 -12.52
N GLN A 282 12.01 -11.76 -11.78
CA GLN A 282 11.27 -10.57 -12.16
C GLN A 282 11.19 -9.53 -11.03
N GLY A 283 11.57 -8.30 -11.35
CA GLY A 283 11.57 -7.17 -10.43
C GLY A 283 12.91 -7.00 -9.72
N ASN A 284 13.32 -5.75 -9.55
CA ASN A 284 14.50 -5.36 -8.80
C ASN A 284 14.07 -4.49 -7.62
N VAL A 285 14.51 -4.87 -6.42
CA VAL A 285 14.27 -4.11 -5.19
C VAL A 285 15.59 -3.58 -4.69
N THR A 286 15.66 -2.28 -4.40
CA THR A 286 16.83 -1.65 -3.79
C THR A 286 16.46 -1.02 -2.46
N ILE A 287 17.07 -1.52 -1.40
CA ILE A 287 16.96 -0.95 -0.05
C ILE A 287 18.03 0.12 0.07
N LEU A 288 17.62 1.38 -0.10
CA LEU A 288 18.49 2.54 -0.12
C LEU A 288 18.99 2.87 1.28
N GLY A 289 20.30 2.86 1.47
CA GLY A 289 20.90 3.37 2.68
C GLY A 289 21.18 4.87 2.62
N ASP A 290 22.03 5.31 3.55
CA ASP A 290 22.61 6.65 3.56
C ASP A 290 24.12 6.58 3.83
N SER A 291 24.75 7.73 4.06
CA SER A 291 26.18 7.81 4.39
C SER A 291 26.54 7.24 5.77
N SER A 292 25.54 6.92 6.60
CA SER A 292 25.70 6.41 7.97
C SER A 292 25.21 4.96 8.14
N GLY A 293 24.77 4.31 7.07
CA GLY A 293 24.29 2.93 7.16
C GLY A 293 22.88 2.82 7.74
N LYS A 294 21.95 3.65 7.25
CA LYS A 294 20.54 3.66 7.67
C LYS A 294 19.98 2.24 7.91
N GLU A 295 19.45 2.02 9.11
CA GLU A 295 18.74 0.79 9.44
C GLU A 295 17.35 0.80 8.82
N GLN A 296 16.98 -0.31 8.17
CA GLN A 296 15.66 -0.49 7.57
C GLN A 296 15.14 -1.89 7.83
N ILE A 297 13.84 -1.99 8.09
CA ILE A 297 13.15 -3.24 8.41
C ILE A 297 12.17 -3.59 7.29
N ILE A 298 12.26 -4.81 6.80
CA ILE A 298 11.32 -5.43 5.85
C ILE A 298 10.60 -6.55 6.59
N THR A 299 9.28 -6.46 6.78
CA THR A 299 8.57 -7.39 7.68
C THR A 299 7.98 -8.63 7.01
N GLY A 300 7.91 -8.70 5.69
CA GLY A 300 7.40 -9.85 4.94
C GLY A 300 8.44 -10.50 4.03
N ASN A 301 8.00 -11.51 3.30
CA ASN A 301 8.84 -12.23 2.36
C ASN A 301 9.22 -11.34 1.17
N ILE A 302 10.37 -11.61 0.57
CA ILE A 302 10.79 -11.02 -0.71
C ILE A 302 10.86 -12.15 -1.74
N GLY A 303 10.07 -12.07 -2.80
CA GLY A 303 9.78 -13.15 -3.74
C GLY A 303 8.80 -14.19 -3.16
N ASN A 304 8.45 -15.19 -3.97
CA ASN A 304 7.37 -16.14 -3.64
C ASN A 304 7.89 -17.54 -3.32
N SER A 305 8.80 -18.04 -4.16
CA SER A 305 9.34 -19.40 -4.12
C SER A 305 10.52 -19.47 -5.06
N THR A 306 11.28 -20.58 -5.01
CA THR A 306 12.42 -20.89 -5.88
C THR A 306 12.09 -21.04 -7.38
N SER A 307 10.86 -20.72 -7.80
CA SER A 307 10.38 -20.77 -9.19
C SER A 307 9.63 -19.49 -9.57
N SER A 308 9.67 -18.50 -8.69
CA SER A 308 9.00 -17.20 -8.76
C SER A 308 9.80 -16.24 -7.87
N ASP A 309 11.11 -16.21 -8.13
CA ASP A 309 12.08 -15.37 -7.43
C ASP A 309 12.04 -13.96 -8.02
N ILE A 310 12.29 -12.94 -7.20
CA ILE A 310 12.59 -11.62 -7.77
C ILE A 310 13.95 -11.65 -8.50
N ASN A 311 14.17 -10.76 -9.45
CA ASN A 311 15.45 -10.76 -10.19
C ASN A 311 16.63 -10.39 -9.30
N THR A 312 16.53 -9.27 -8.57
CA THR A 312 17.64 -8.79 -7.74
C THR A 312 17.15 -8.08 -6.49
N LEU A 313 17.69 -8.48 -5.34
CA LEU A 313 17.63 -7.75 -4.09
C LEU A 313 18.93 -6.99 -3.86
N ASN A 314 18.88 -5.67 -3.81
CA ASN A 314 20.04 -4.80 -3.58
C ASN A 314 19.99 -4.23 -2.17
N ILE A 315 21.06 -4.41 -1.39
CA ILE A 315 21.23 -3.84 -0.06
C ILE A 315 22.23 -2.68 -0.15
N GLY A 316 21.73 -1.44 -0.05
CA GLY A 316 22.47 -0.24 -0.41
C GLY A 316 22.45 0.05 -1.92
N SER A 317 23.11 1.13 -2.32
CA SER A 317 23.14 1.64 -3.71
C SER A 317 24.55 1.77 -4.30
N GLY A 318 25.59 1.38 -3.54
CA GLY A 318 27.00 1.52 -3.95
C GLY A 318 27.57 2.92 -3.65
N THR A 319 26.72 3.95 -3.72
CA THR A 319 27.03 5.29 -3.23
C THR A 319 26.73 5.45 -1.74
N ASN A 320 25.67 4.78 -1.28
CA ASN A 320 25.28 4.67 0.12
C ASN A 320 25.22 3.18 0.50
N TYR A 321 25.47 2.89 1.77
CA TYR A 321 25.38 1.54 2.33
C TYR A 321 24.19 1.47 3.28
N SER A 322 23.59 0.29 3.41
CA SER A 322 22.38 0.06 4.22
C SER A 322 22.65 -0.99 5.30
N ARG A 323 21.92 -0.89 6.42
CA ARG A 323 21.77 -1.99 7.37
C ARG A 323 20.34 -2.50 7.30
N THR A 324 20.13 -3.59 6.58
CA THR A 324 18.78 -4.09 6.29
C THR A 324 18.47 -5.32 7.11
N ILE A 325 17.35 -5.29 7.83
CA ILE A 325 16.79 -6.42 8.58
C ILE A 325 15.59 -6.96 7.80
N ILE A 326 15.57 -8.26 7.53
CA ILE A 326 14.47 -8.93 6.83
C ILE A 326 13.84 -9.97 7.77
N ASN A 327 12.55 -9.78 8.08
CA ASN A 327 11.75 -10.68 8.92
C ASN A 327 10.95 -11.72 8.12
N GLY A 328 11.25 -11.87 6.83
CA GLY A 328 10.69 -12.87 5.93
C GLY A 328 11.77 -13.70 5.24
N ASP A 329 11.34 -14.72 4.50
CA ASP A 329 12.21 -15.46 3.59
C ASP A 329 12.58 -14.59 2.38
N VAL A 330 13.76 -14.84 1.82
CA VAL A 330 14.23 -14.18 0.59
C VAL A 330 14.31 -15.21 -0.53
N PHE A 331 13.60 -14.94 -1.62
CA PHE A 331 13.49 -15.68 -2.87
C PHE A 331 13.89 -14.72 -3.99
N ALA A 332 15.19 -14.69 -4.31
CA ALA A 332 15.75 -13.79 -5.30
C ALA A 332 16.81 -14.53 -6.11
N ASN A 333 16.92 -14.28 -7.41
CA ASN A 333 18.01 -14.86 -8.19
C ASN A 333 19.38 -14.37 -7.71
N SER A 334 19.48 -13.08 -7.40
CA SER A 334 20.68 -12.46 -6.84
C SER A 334 20.37 -11.53 -5.68
N THR A 335 21.13 -11.68 -4.59
CA THR A 335 21.20 -10.69 -3.52
C THR A 335 22.56 -9.99 -3.60
N VAL A 336 22.57 -8.67 -3.70
CA VAL A 336 23.80 -7.88 -3.87
C VAL A 336 23.98 -6.95 -2.66
N LEU A 337 25.09 -7.12 -1.94
CA LEU A 337 25.53 -6.18 -0.91
C LEU A 337 26.29 -5.03 -1.59
N ASN A 338 25.56 -3.95 -1.85
CA ASN A 338 26.09 -2.75 -2.49
C ASN A 338 26.72 -1.83 -1.44
N ASN A 339 28.04 -1.84 -1.40
CA ASN A 339 28.89 -1.18 -0.43
C ASN A 339 29.45 0.11 -1.01
N THR A 340 29.92 0.98 -0.14
CA THR A 340 30.87 2.01 -0.58
C THR A 340 32.28 1.44 -0.58
N THR A 341 33.25 2.19 -1.11
CA THR A 341 34.67 1.80 -1.08
C THR A 341 35.20 1.60 0.35
N THR A 342 34.58 2.24 1.35
CA THR A 342 35.02 2.21 2.74
C THR A 342 34.09 1.43 3.66
N ASN A 343 32.77 1.45 3.41
CA ASN A 343 31.75 0.95 4.33
C ASN A 343 30.98 -0.22 3.73
N SER A 344 30.71 -1.23 4.54
CA SER A 344 29.93 -2.41 4.18
C SER A 344 28.43 -2.17 4.36
N SER A 345 27.65 -2.57 3.37
CA SER A 345 26.23 -2.87 3.57
C SER A 345 26.07 -4.16 4.36
N THR A 346 25.04 -4.21 5.18
CA THR A 346 24.74 -5.33 6.08
C THR A 346 23.36 -5.87 5.79
N LEU A 347 23.26 -7.18 5.56
CA LEU A 347 22.01 -7.91 5.51
C LEU A 347 21.89 -8.77 6.78
N ILE A 348 20.84 -8.54 7.55
CA ILE A 348 20.49 -9.29 8.74
C ILE A 348 19.21 -10.06 8.43
N LEU A 349 19.30 -11.39 8.45
CA LEU A 349 18.16 -12.27 8.28
C LEU A 349 17.66 -12.71 9.65
N SER A 350 16.39 -12.45 9.94
CA SER A 350 15.78 -12.80 11.23
C SER A 350 15.66 -14.30 11.41
N ASN A 351 15.39 -14.72 12.63
CA ASN A 351 15.39 -16.13 13.00
C ASN A 351 14.40 -16.97 12.17
N ASP A 352 14.78 -18.22 11.89
CA ASP A 352 13.94 -19.18 11.17
C ASP A 352 13.50 -18.69 9.77
N LYS A 353 14.33 -17.85 9.13
CA LYS A 353 14.18 -17.42 7.74
C LYS A 353 15.35 -17.88 6.88
N ASN A 354 15.08 -18.05 5.59
CA ASN A 354 16.02 -18.59 4.61
C ASN A 354 16.29 -17.58 3.50
N ILE A 355 17.45 -17.74 2.84
CA ILE A 355 17.80 -17.02 1.62
C ILE A 355 17.99 -18.05 0.50
N THR A 356 17.15 -17.93 -0.52
CA THR A 356 17.31 -18.59 -1.81
C THR A 356 17.82 -17.55 -2.79
N SER A 357 19.13 -17.35 -2.85
CA SER A 357 19.79 -16.49 -3.84
C SER A 357 21.29 -16.77 -3.92
N THR A 358 21.92 -16.42 -5.04
CA THR A 358 23.35 -16.16 -5.03
C THR A 358 23.60 -14.84 -4.31
N ILE A 359 24.49 -14.83 -3.31
CA ILE A 359 24.83 -13.62 -2.56
C ILE A 359 26.16 -13.08 -3.07
N THR A 360 26.18 -11.82 -3.48
CA THR A 360 27.40 -11.15 -3.98
C THR A 360 27.67 -9.87 -3.22
N THR A 361 28.89 -9.35 -3.38
CA THR A 361 29.30 -8.07 -2.83
C THR A 361 29.91 -7.22 -3.92
N SER A 362 29.60 -5.93 -3.90
CA SER A 362 30.09 -4.97 -4.93
C SER A 362 31.59 -4.64 -4.82
N HIS A 363 32.23 -4.95 -3.68
CA HIS A 363 33.63 -4.65 -3.42
C HIS A 363 34.25 -5.79 -2.61
N ASP A 364 35.49 -6.16 -2.93
CA ASP A 364 36.22 -7.22 -2.22
C ASP A 364 36.42 -6.87 -0.74
N ASN A 365 36.24 -7.87 0.13
CA ASN A 365 36.28 -7.75 1.59
C ASN A 365 35.31 -6.68 2.14
N LYS A 366 34.14 -6.55 1.50
CA LYS A 366 33.02 -5.70 1.95
C LYS A 366 31.73 -6.50 1.95
N GLY A 367 30.70 -5.96 2.60
CA GLY A 367 29.42 -6.63 2.78
C GLY A 367 29.45 -7.55 3.99
N ILE A 368 28.37 -7.50 4.78
CA ILE A 368 28.18 -8.31 5.99
C ILE A 368 26.87 -9.06 5.85
N LEU A 369 26.90 -10.37 6.10
CA LEU A 369 25.71 -11.22 6.20
C LEU A 369 25.58 -11.71 7.64
N THR A 370 24.39 -11.60 8.24
CA THR A 370 24.13 -12.10 9.60
C THR A 370 22.89 -12.99 9.60
N LEU A 371 23.06 -14.21 10.11
CA LEU A 371 22.01 -15.19 10.35
C LEU A 371 21.66 -15.17 11.84
N SER A 372 20.52 -14.58 12.18
CA SER A 372 20.17 -14.22 13.57
C SER A 372 19.69 -15.39 14.44
N GLY A 373 19.52 -16.60 13.88
CA GLY A 373 19.28 -17.83 14.62
C GLY A 373 18.11 -18.68 14.14
N GLY A 374 17.80 -19.72 14.91
CA GLY A 374 16.85 -20.76 14.49
C GLY A 374 17.44 -21.67 13.41
N THR A 375 16.60 -22.24 12.54
CA THR A 375 17.07 -23.01 11.37
C THR A 375 17.08 -22.11 10.13
N GLN A 376 18.26 -21.85 9.59
CA GLN A 376 18.45 -20.95 8.44
C GLN A 376 19.30 -21.61 7.35
N THR A 377 18.88 -21.46 6.10
CA THR A 377 19.57 -21.98 4.93
C THR A 377 19.84 -20.85 3.94
N VAL A 378 21.09 -20.80 3.45
CA VAL A 378 21.50 -20.02 2.29
C VAL A 378 21.77 -21.00 1.15
N THR A 379 20.91 -21.01 0.13
CA THR A 379 20.96 -22.07 -0.89
C THR A 379 22.00 -21.81 -1.99
N GLY A 380 22.28 -20.55 -2.32
CA GLY A 380 23.24 -20.17 -3.36
C GLY A 380 24.66 -19.96 -2.83
N GLN A 381 25.58 -19.73 -3.76
CA GLN A 381 26.95 -19.33 -3.47
C GLN A 381 26.98 -17.99 -2.75
N VAL A 382 27.91 -17.82 -1.79
CA VAL A 382 28.13 -16.57 -1.07
C VAL A 382 29.49 -15.99 -1.41
N GLY A 383 29.53 -14.83 -2.04
CA GLY A 383 30.75 -14.19 -2.52
C GLY A 383 31.42 -14.94 -3.67
N THR A 384 32.60 -14.47 -4.07
CA THR A 384 33.48 -15.14 -5.04
C THR A 384 34.93 -14.98 -4.63
N ASP A 385 35.86 -15.73 -5.25
CA ASP A 385 37.27 -15.58 -4.93
C ASP A 385 37.81 -14.15 -5.19
N ALA A 386 37.28 -13.47 -6.22
CA ALA A 386 37.66 -12.09 -6.54
C ALA A 386 36.94 -11.02 -5.69
N LEU A 387 35.77 -11.34 -5.15
CA LEU A 387 34.92 -10.44 -4.37
C LEU A 387 34.36 -11.20 -3.17
N LYS A 388 35.17 -11.28 -2.10
CA LYS A 388 34.81 -11.93 -0.84
C LYS A 388 33.95 -11.00 0.01
N LEU A 389 32.97 -11.55 0.73
CA LEU A 389 32.29 -10.79 1.78
C LEU A 389 33.29 -10.40 2.87
N ALA A 390 33.06 -9.31 3.60
CA ALA A 390 33.90 -8.97 4.74
C ALA A 390 33.69 -9.97 5.89
N GLU A 391 32.42 -10.25 6.18
CA GLU A 391 32.06 -10.98 7.38
C GLU A 391 30.73 -11.72 7.19
N ILE A 392 30.69 -12.94 7.72
CA ILE A 392 29.48 -13.73 7.87
C ILE A 392 29.35 -14.08 9.35
N ASN A 393 28.25 -13.68 9.97
CA ASN A 393 27.95 -14.00 11.37
C ASN A 393 26.87 -15.08 11.40
N ALA A 394 27.18 -16.23 11.99
CA ALA A 394 26.33 -17.41 12.01
C ALA A 394 26.54 -18.24 13.27
N GLY A 395 25.79 -19.34 13.42
CA GLY A 395 25.99 -20.28 14.53
C GLY A 395 25.70 -19.68 15.91
N VAL A 396 24.74 -18.76 15.99
CA VAL A 396 24.25 -18.22 17.27
C VAL A 396 23.69 -19.35 18.17
N ASN A 397 23.55 -19.11 19.47
CA ASN A 397 23.16 -20.14 20.45
C ASN A 397 21.91 -20.94 20.04
N GLY A 398 22.03 -22.26 19.96
CA GLY A 398 20.92 -23.17 19.66
C GLY A 398 20.37 -23.07 18.23
N SER A 399 21.14 -22.49 17.29
CA SER A 399 20.75 -22.37 15.88
C SER A 399 21.51 -23.33 14.97
N ASP A 400 20.94 -23.56 13.79
CA ASP A 400 21.53 -24.29 12.68
C ASP A 400 21.57 -23.37 11.46
N SER A 401 22.78 -22.92 11.08
CA SER A 401 23.03 -22.14 9.87
C SER A 401 23.60 -23.06 8.79
N THR A 402 22.97 -23.14 7.62
CA THR A 402 23.41 -24.03 6.53
C THR A 402 23.74 -23.22 5.28
N PHE A 403 24.94 -23.41 4.75
CA PHE A 403 25.37 -22.86 3.47
C PHE A 403 25.50 -24.01 2.47
N ASN A 404 24.63 -24.02 1.44
CA ASN A 404 24.60 -25.10 0.46
C ASN A 404 25.64 -24.95 -0.64
N GLY A 405 25.96 -23.71 -1.04
CA GLY A 405 26.99 -23.41 -2.00
C GLY A 405 28.33 -23.07 -1.35
N ASP A 406 29.33 -22.81 -2.19
CA ASP A 406 30.63 -22.33 -1.74
C ASP A 406 30.52 -20.94 -1.07
N VAL A 407 31.38 -20.72 -0.08
CA VAL A 407 31.42 -19.51 0.72
C VAL A 407 32.79 -18.84 0.58
N PHE A 408 32.77 -17.59 0.14
CA PHE A 408 33.92 -16.72 -0.03
C PHE A 408 33.73 -15.48 0.83
N ALA A 409 34.36 -15.48 2.00
CA ALA A 409 34.33 -14.37 2.95
C ALA A 409 35.70 -14.19 3.60
N THR A 410 36.04 -12.98 4.03
CA THR A 410 37.25 -12.76 4.84
C THR A 410 37.13 -13.54 6.15
N ASN A 411 36.01 -13.36 6.86
CA ASN A 411 35.75 -14.04 8.12
C ASN A 411 34.36 -14.69 8.16
N LEU A 412 34.31 -15.87 8.78
CA LEU A 412 33.10 -16.54 9.24
C LEU A 412 33.17 -16.62 10.75
N ASP A 413 32.23 -15.96 11.41
CA ASP A 413 32.15 -15.88 12.86
C ASP A 413 31.07 -16.83 13.36
N VAL A 414 31.51 -17.77 14.19
CA VAL A 414 30.64 -18.68 14.93
C VAL A 414 30.33 -18.02 16.27
N GLU A 415 29.20 -17.32 16.31
CA GLU A 415 28.87 -16.33 17.35
C GLU A 415 28.41 -16.97 18.66
N GLY A 416 27.92 -18.20 18.63
CA GLY A 416 27.34 -18.89 19.77
C GLY A 416 27.68 -20.38 19.81
N THR A 417 26.88 -21.13 20.56
CA THR A 417 26.97 -22.59 20.66
C THR A 417 26.20 -23.31 19.53
N GLY A 418 25.82 -22.59 18.48
CA GLY A 418 25.08 -23.15 17.34
C GLY A 418 25.97 -23.94 16.39
N ILE A 419 25.36 -24.45 15.33
CA ILE A 419 26.00 -25.22 14.28
C ILE A 419 26.02 -24.39 12.99
N VAL A 420 27.17 -24.37 12.33
CA VAL A 420 27.33 -23.90 10.96
C VAL A 420 27.66 -25.10 10.06
N ASN A 421 26.76 -25.44 9.16
CA ASN A 421 26.94 -26.49 8.16
C ASN A 421 27.46 -25.86 6.86
N LEU A 422 28.64 -26.27 6.42
CA LEU A 422 29.26 -25.91 5.16
C LEU A 422 29.17 -27.11 4.22
N ASN A 423 28.21 -27.07 3.30
CA ASN A 423 28.03 -28.11 2.28
C ASN A 423 28.83 -27.84 1.00
N GLY A 424 29.34 -26.62 0.86
CA GLY A 424 30.37 -26.24 -0.12
C GLY A 424 31.68 -25.84 0.57
N ASP A 425 32.66 -25.42 -0.22
CA ASP A 425 33.96 -25.01 0.30
C ASP A 425 33.88 -23.67 1.03
N TYR A 426 34.73 -23.47 2.04
CA TYR A 426 34.97 -22.14 2.62
C TYR A 426 36.36 -21.63 2.25
N THR A 427 36.41 -20.50 1.55
CA THR A 427 37.66 -19.82 1.19
C THR A 427 37.68 -18.42 1.78
N GLY A 428 38.69 -18.14 2.62
CA GLY A 428 38.73 -16.90 3.38
C GLY A 428 40.03 -16.65 4.11
N THR A 429 40.01 -15.66 5.01
CA THR A 429 41.12 -15.45 5.95
C THR A 429 40.96 -16.36 7.16
N SER A 430 39.78 -16.36 7.78
CA SER A 430 39.55 -17.19 8.96
C SER A 430 38.11 -17.66 9.17
N ILE A 431 37.97 -18.79 9.85
CA ILE A 431 36.80 -19.17 10.62
C ILE A 431 37.13 -18.89 12.09
N ARG A 432 36.33 -18.05 12.75
CA ARG A 432 36.55 -17.60 14.12
C ARG A 432 35.47 -18.15 15.04
N TYR A 433 35.88 -18.91 16.05
CA TYR A 433 34.99 -19.32 17.13
C TYR A 433 34.97 -18.24 18.22
N ASN A 434 33.92 -17.42 18.21
CA ASN A 434 33.65 -16.42 19.25
C ASN A 434 33.03 -17.08 20.50
N ALA A 435 32.45 -18.27 20.34
CA ALA A 435 31.93 -19.13 21.39
C ALA A 435 32.18 -20.62 21.07
N ASP A 436 31.71 -21.52 21.96
CA ASP A 436 31.87 -22.98 21.81
C ASP A 436 30.88 -23.60 20.81
N GLY A 437 30.82 -23.04 19.61
CA GLY A 437 29.98 -23.52 18.51
C GLY A 437 30.62 -24.64 17.71
N ARG A 438 29.91 -25.09 16.67
CA ARG A 438 30.34 -26.19 15.81
C ARG A 438 30.32 -25.80 14.34
N VAL A 439 31.39 -26.05 13.61
CA VAL A 439 31.39 -26.05 12.15
C VAL A 439 31.43 -27.49 11.65
N VAL A 440 30.58 -27.81 10.68
CA VAL A 440 30.49 -29.13 10.04
C VAL A 440 30.74 -28.98 8.56
N LEU A 441 31.76 -29.67 8.06
CA LEU A 441 32.03 -29.79 6.63
C LEU A 441 31.35 -31.05 6.09
N ALA A 442 30.68 -30.93 4.94
CA ALA A 442 30.21 -32.08 4.18
C ALA A 442 31.39 -32.89 3.60
N ASP A 443 31.09 -34.13 3.17
CA ASP A 443 32.06 -34.96 2.46
C ASP A 443 32.44 -34.29 1.13
N GLY A 444 33.74 -34.11 0.90
CA GLY A 444 34.28 -33.43 -0.27
C GLY A 444 34.43 -31.92 -0.14
N SER A 445 33.95 -31.30 0.95
CA SER A 445 34.11 -29.86 1.20
C SER A 445 35.42 -29.56 1.91
N ASP A 446 36.06 -28.45 1.52
CA ASP A 446 37.35 -28.00 2.02
C ASP A 446 37.26 -26.64 2.74
N VAL A 447 38.23 -26.39 3.63
CA VAL A 447 38.44 -25.09 4.26
C VAL A 447 39.83 -24.57 3.89
N ASN A 448 39.84 -23.49 3.10
CA ASN A 448 41.03 -22.75 2.70
C ASN A 448 41.14 -21.44 3.50
N SER A 449 41.29 -21.55 4.82
CA SER A 449 41.43 -20.43 5.74
C SER A 449 42.01 -20.89 7.09
N ALA A 450 42.45 -19.96 7.93
CA ALA A 450 42.82 -20.26 9.30
C ALA A 450 41.57 -20.57 10.16
N ILE A 451 41.72 -21.40 11.19
CA ILE A 451 40.68 -21.68 12.17
C ILE A 451 41.17 -21.24 13.54
N THR A 452 40.52 -20.23 14.11
CA THR A 452 40.95 -19.58 15.36
C THR A 452 39.85 -19.64 16.41
N THR A 453 40.27 -19.49 17.67
CA THR A 453 39.38 -19.55 18.83
C THR A 453 39.66 -18.33 19.72
N ALA A 454 38.62 -17.61 20.13
CA ALA A 454 38.76 -16.45 21.01
C ALA A 454 39.24 -16.83 22.42
N THR A 455 38.92 -18.05 22.88
CA THR A 455 39.35 -18.59 24.17
C THR A 455 39.84 -20.02 24.03
N ASN A 456 40.67 -20.47 24.97
CA ASN A 456 41.11 -21.86 25.00
C ASN A 456 39.91 -22.81 25.22
N ASN A 457 39.98 -23.98 24.59
CA ASN A 457 38.98 -25.05 24.72
C ASN A 457 37.57 -24.66 24.24
N THR A 458 37.47 -23.83 23.19
CA THR A 458 36.19 -23.54 22.51
C THR A 458 36.26 -23.93 21.05
N GLY A 459 35.12 -24.34 20.50
CA GLY A 459 34.92 -24.60 19.08
C GLY A 459 35.11 -26.07 18.73
N THR A 460 34.21 -26.59 17.90
CA THR A 460 34.27 -27.95 17.36
C THR A 460 34.22 -27.93 15.84
N LEU A 461 35.28 -28.43 15.19
CA LEU A 461 35.29 -28.69 13.76
C LEU A 461 34.97 -30.17 13.49
N THR A 462 33.97 -30.45 12.65
CA THR A 462 33.64 -31.81 12.19
C THR A 462 33.86 -31.92 10.69
N LEU A 463 34.49 -33.00 10.26
CA LEU A 463 34.68 -33.35 8.85
C LEU A 463 33.94 -34.65 8.61
N ASN A 464 32.84 -34.62 7.85
CA ASN A 464 31.97 -35.80 7.65
C ASN A 464 32.50 -36.78 6.59
N GLY A 465 33.68 -36.53 6.03
CA GLY A 465 34.29 -37.38 5.01
C GLY A 465 35.67 -36.89 4.60
N SER A 466 35.94 -36.94 3.29
CA SER A 466 37.17 -36.44 2.70
C SER A 466 37.13 -34.91 2.66
N SER A 467 37.98 -34.27 3.47
CA SER A 467 38.07 -32.81 3.55
C SER A 467 39.51 -32.39 3.79
N THR A 468 39.88 -31.24 3.26
CA THR A 468 41.17 -30.59 3.43
C THR A 468 41.00 -29.32 4.24
N VAL A 469 41.82 -29.15 5.28
CA VAL A 469 41.98 -27.87 5.99
C VAL A 469 43.41 -27.41 5.74
N SER A 470 43.57 -26.36 4.93
CA SER A 470 44.91 -25.91 4.48
C SER A 470 45.51 -24.81 5.36
N GLY A 471 44.71 -24.18 6.23
CA GLY A 471 45.18 -23.15 7.16
C GLY A 471 45.56 -23.68 8.55
N ASN A 472 46.08 -22.79 9.39
CA ASN A 472 46.39 -23.10 10.78
C ASN A 472 45.12 -23.45 11.56
N VAL A 473 45.17 -24.50 12.39
CA VAL A 473 44.04 -24.92 13.23
C VAL A 473 44.36 -24.68 14.70
N GLY A 474 43.45 -24.02 15.41
CA GLY A 474 43.54 -23.82 16.86
C GLY A 474 44.60 -22.81 17.27
N ALA A 475 44.94 -21.85 16.39
CA ALA A 475 45.77 -20.72 16.80
C ALA A 475 44.97 -19.85 17.78
N SER A 476 45.56 -19.52 18.94
CA SER A 476 45.01 -18.51 19.85
C SER A 476 44.97 -17.18 19.08
N GLY A 477 43.77 -16.68 18.82
CA GLY A 477 43.50 -15.39 18.20
C GLY A 477 43.18 -14.34 19.24
#